data_AF-A0A378BJR1-F1
#
_entry.id   AF-A0A378BJR1-F1
#
_cell.length_a   1.000
_cell.length_b   1.000
_cell.length_c   1.000
_cell.angle_alpha   90.00
_cell.angle_beta   90.00
_cell.angle_gamma   90.00
#
_symmetry.space_group_name_H-M   'P 1'
#
loop_
_entity.id
_entity.type
_entity.pdbx_description
1 polymer ?
#
loop_
_entity_poly.entity_id
_entity_poly.type
_entity_poly.pdbx_seq_one_letter_code
_entity_poly.pdbx_strand_id
1 'polypeptide(L)'
;MPDPQAYTHSSGATVIDIEKPNAAGVSHNLYRDFNVGTNGTILNNSGDDVSHSTFGNIARNNNLTAGSASVILNEVTSKNASSLKGFIEVNGQKADVVIANPNGITCSGCSFVNTNKAILTTGKVNMTDDGAIGSYTVTGGTLTIGENGMNAANGYRGSARRRD
;
A
#
# COMPACT_ATOMS: atom_id res chain seq x y z
N MET A 1 -16.54 -0.32 8.49
CA MET A 1 -15.76 0.87 8.86
C MET A 1 -15.64 1.75 7.63
N PRO A 2 -15.52 3.08 7.77
CA PRO A 2 -15.18 3.94 6.65
C PRO A 2 -13.76 3.60 6.14
N ASP A 3 -13.47 3.97 4.90
CA ASP A 3 -12.13 3.91 4.34
C ASP A 3 -11.18 4.83 5.14
N PRO A 4 -9.86 4.56 5.18
CA PRO A 4 -8.90 5.42 5.84
C PRO A 4 -8.93 6.85 5.31
N GLN A 5 -8.48 7.80 6.14
CA GLN A 5 -8.32 9.17 5.71
C GLN A 5 -7.29 9.26 4.56
N ALA A 6 -7.69 9.93 3.48
CA ALA A 6 -6.82 10.14 2.32
C ALA A 6 -6.98 11.55 1.76
N TYR A 7 -5.92 12.06 1.13
CA TYR A 7 -5.92 13.34 0.43
C TYR A 7 -5.01 13.29 -0.79
N THR A 8 -5.19 14.25 -1.71
CA THR A 8 -4.29 14.40 -2.86
C THR A 8 -3.18 15.38 -2.49
N HIS A 9 -1.94 14.93 -2.56
CA HIS A 9 -0.76 15.76 -2.33
C HIS A 9 -0.54 16.76 -3.48
N SER A 10 0.22 17.83 -3.26
CA SER A 10 0.57 18.79 -4.32
C SER A 10 1.37 18.17 -5.48
N SER A 11 1.99 17.01 -5.26
CA SER A 11 2.66 16.20 -6.28
C SER A 11 1.68 15.41 -7.16
N GLY A 12 0.40 15.37 -6.81
CA GLY A 12 -0.64 14.59 -7.47
C GLY A 12 -0.77 13.15 -6.96
N ALA A 13 0.12 12.69 -6.09
CA ALA A 13 0.02 11.38 -5.43
C ALA A 13 -1.11 11.40 -4.39
N THR A 14 -1.79 10.25 -4.21
CA THR A 14 -2.73 10.08 -3.11
C THR A 14 -1.95 9.73 -1.84
N VAL A 15 -2.10 10.50 -0.77
CA VAL A 15 -1.56 10.16 0.55
C VAL A 15 -2.68 9.54 1.37
N ILE A 16 -2.40 8.37 1.97
CA ILE A 16 -3.30 7.66 2.87
C ILE A 16 -2.67 7.68 4.25
N ASP A 17 -3.36 8.28 5.20
CA ASP A 17 -3.02 8.16 6.61
C ASP A 17 -3.50 6.80 7.10
N ILE A 18 -2.57 5.85 7.18
CA ILE A 18 -2.87 4.48 7.59
C ILE A 18 -3.48 4.46 9.00
N GLU A 19 -4.28 3.44 9.27
CA GLU A 19 -4.89 3.21 10.58
C GLU A 19 -3.84 2.93 11.65
N LYS A 20 -4.21 3.17 12.91
CA LYS A 20 -3.36 2.87 14.06
C LYS A 20 -2.94 1.39 14.06
N PRO A 21 -1.64 1.07 14.17
CA PRO A 21 -1.19 -0.31 14.30
C PRO A 21 -1.72 -0.96 15.58
N ASN A 22 -2.08 -2.23 15.48
CA ASN A 22 -2.42 -3.03 16.65
C ASN A 22 -1.17 -3.49 17.43
N ALA A 23 -1.36 -4.28 18.49
CA ALA A 23 -0.26 -4.75 19.34
C ALA A 23 0.76 -5.64 18.61
N ALA A 24 0.35 -6.29 17.51
CA ALA A 24 1.24 -7.07 16.63
C ALA A 24 1.96 -6.20 15.59
N GLY A 25 1.73 -4.88 15.57
CA GLY A 25 2.31 -3.93 14.62
C GLY A 25 1.60 -3.88 13.26
N VAL A 26 0.42 -4.50 13.13
CA VAL A 26 -0.37 -4.47 11.89
C VAL A 26 -1.28 -3.26 11.87
N SER A 27 -1.10 -2.37 10.90
CA SER A 27 -2.09 -1.37 10.51
C SER A 27 -3.06 -2.01 9.51
N HIS A 28 -4.32 -2.21 9.93
CA HIS A 28 -5.36 -2.85 9.12
C HIS A 28 -6.28 -1.81 8.50
N ASN A 29 -6.11 -1.58 7.20
CA ASN A 29 -6.79 -0.56 6.43
C ASN A 29 -7.84 -1.23 5.55
N LEU A 30 -9.12 -0.94 5.80
CA LEU A 30 -10.25 -1.51 5.07
C LEU A 30 -10.72 -0.55 4.00
N TYR A 31 -10.88 -1.03 2.77
CA TYR A 31 -11.31 -0.21 1.65
C TYR A 31 -12.58 -0.76 0.99
N ARG A 32 -13.42 0.14 0.50
CA ARG A 32 -14.36 -0.20 -0.57
C ARG A 32 -13.64 -0.31 -1.91
N ASP A 33 -12.72 0.59 -2.20
CA ASP A 33 -11.95 0.63 -3.43
C ASP A 33 -10.49 0.96 -3.13
N PHE A 34 -9.57 0.08 -3.55
CA PHE A 34 -8.14 0.36 -3.48
C PHE A 34 -7.53 0.26 -4.88
N ASN A 35 -7.29 1.41 -5.48
CA ASN A 35 -6.70 1.56 -6.80
C ASN A 35 -5.53 2.54 -6.73
N VAL A 36 -4.49 2.32 -7.53
CA VAL A 36 -3.32 3.19 -7.59
C VAL A 36 -3.21 3.73 -9.02
N GLY A 37 -3.39 5.04 -9.15
CA GLY A 37 -3.19 5.75 -10.41
C GLY A 37 -1.71 5.88 -10.78
N THR A 38 -1.42 6.45 -11.94
CA THR A 38 -0.04 6.66 -12.42
C THR A 38 0.75 7.66 -11.57
N ASN A 39 0.06 8.55 -10.85
CA ASN A 39 0.68 9.48 -9.89
C ASN A 39 1.11 8.80 -8.58
N GLY A 40 0.74 7.53 -8.38
CA GLY A 40 1.12 6.73 -7.22
C GLY A 40 0.31 7.05 -5.95
N THR A 41 0.63 6.26 -4.93
CA THR A 41 0.03 6.32 -3.60
C THR A 41 1.13 6.28 -2.55
N ILE A 42 0.98 7.08 -1.49
CA ILE A 42 1.87 7.14 -0.36
C ILE A 42 1.10 6.68 0.89
N LEU A 43 1.56 5.60 1.51
CA LEU A 43 1.08 5.08 2.78
C LEU A 43 1.83 5.80 3.89
N ASN A 44 1.16 6.70 4.61
CA ASN A 44 1.79 7.55 5.61
C ASN A 44 2.03 6.81 6.93
N ASN A 45 3.21 6.18 7.03
CA ASN A 45 3.66 5.45 8.21
C ASN A 45 4.62 6.28 9.09
N SER A 46 4.44 7.61 9.10
CA SER A 46 5.27 8.52 9.88
C SER A 46 4.48 9.21 10.97
N GLY A 47 4.96 9.09 12.21
CA GLY A 47 4.46 9.86 13.35
C GLY A 47 4.89 11.33 13.33
N ASP A 48 5.85 11.69 12.48
CA ASP A 48 6.39 13.04 12.31
C ASP A 48 6.21 13.54 10.87
N ASP A 49 6.35 14.85 10.65
CA ASP A 49 6.35 15.43 9.30
C ASP A 49 7.59 14.94 8.52
N VAL A 50 7.41 14.58 7.26
CA VAL A 50 8.49 14.08 6.39
C VAL A 50 8.68 14.99 5.20
N SER A 51 9.86 15.59 5.08
CA SER A 51 10.24 16.39 3.93
C SER A 51 10.84 15.53 2.82
N HIS A 52 10.12 15.42 1.69
CA HIS A 52 10.61 14.76 0.48
C HIS A 52 11.20 15.76 -0.50
N SER A 53 12.33 15.42 -1.11
CA SER A 53 12.88 16.19 -2.24
C SER A 53 12.00 16.11 -3.50
N THR A 54 11.31 14.98 -3.70
CA THR A 54 10.47 14.73 -4.88
C THR A 54 9.04 15.24 -4.70
N PHE A 55 8.46 15.04 -3.52
CA PHE A 55 7.03 15.33 -3.29
C PHE A 55 6.78 16.60 -2.50
N GLY A 56 7.75 17.12 -1.76
CA GLY A 56 7.52 18.18 -0.77
C GLY A 56 7.20 17.62 0.62
N ASN A 57 6.69 18.47 1.51
CA ASN A 57 6.42 18.06 2.89
C ASN A 57 5.12 17.25 3.00
N ILE A 58 5.23 16.04 3.53
CA ILE A 58 4.08 15.20 3.89
C ILE A 58 3.89 15.32 5.40
N ALA A 59 2.72 15.83 5.81
CA ALA A 59 2.39 15.98 7.22
C ALA A 59 2.34 14.63 7.94
N ARG A 60 2.59 14.64 9.26
CA ARG A 60 2.49 13.47 10.13
C ARG A 60 1.13 12.78 10.03
N ASN A 61 1.12 11.47 10.22
CA ASN A 61 -0.09 10.69 10.44
C ASN A 61 -0.45 10.69 11.94
N ASN A 62 -1.57 11.33 12.29
CA ASN A 62 -2.02 11.44 13.69
C ASN A 62 -2.58 10.12 14.27
N ASN A 63 -2.83 9.09 13.45
CA ASN A 63 -3.28 7.78 13.91
C ASN A 63 -2.17 6.99 14.63
N LEU A 64 -0.90 7.32 14.37
CA LEU A 64 0.27 6.56 14.82
C LEU A 64 0.68 6.88 16.27
N THR A 65 -0.30 6.99 17.17
CA THR A 65 -0.07 7.33 18.59
C THR A 65 0.71 6.25 19.36
N ALA A 66 0.84 5.05 18.78
CA ALA A 66 1.54 3.91 19.36
C ALA A 66 2.82 3.54 18.58
N GLY A 67 3.28 4.44 17.70
CA GLY A 67 4.38 4.19 16.78
C GLY A 67 3.92 3.71 15.41
N SER A 68 4.88 3.53 14.52
CA SER A 68 4.67 3.15 13.12
C SER A 68 4.34 1.66 12.98
N ALA A 69 3.64 1.30 11.91
CA ALA A 69 3.34 -0.08 11.55
C ALA A 69 4.61 -0.83 11.11
N SER A 70 4.69 -2.12 11.46
CA SER A 70 5.62 -3.08 10.84
C SER A 70 5.00 -3.73 9.61
N VAL A 71 3.66 -3.84 9.56
CA VAL A 71 2.88 -4.35 8.43
C VAL A 71 1.73 -3.40 8.14
N ILE A 72 1.58 -3.00 6.87
CA ILE A 72 0.46 -2.20 6.39
C ILE A 72 -0.41 -3.12 5.52
N LEU A 73 -1.51 -3.58 6.08
CA LEU A 73 -2.51 -4.37 5.38
C LEU A 73 -3.55 -3.45 4.76
N ASN A 74 -3.69 -3.53 3.44
CA ASN A 74 -4.73 -2.86 2.66
C ASN A 74 -5.69 -3.92 2.12
N GLU A 75 -6.88 -4.01 2.70
CA GLU A 75 -7.87 -5.04 2.39
C GLU A 75 -9.12 -4.44 1.77
N VAL A 76 -9.45 -4.87 0.54
CA VAL A 76 -10.69 -4.49 -0.13
C VAL A 76 -11.81 -5.44 0.32
N THR A 77 -12.87 -4.86 0.89
CA THR A 77 -14.02 -5.59 1.44
C THR A 77 -15.26 -5.53 0.57
N SER A 78 -15.24 -4.72 -0.50
CA SER A 78 -16.31 -4.67 -1.50
C SER A 78 -16.18 -5.82 -2.51
N LYS A 79 -16.97 -5.75 -3.59
CA LYS A 79 -16.88 -6.67 -4.74
C LYS A 79 -16.00 -6.14 -5.88
N ASN A 80 -15.33 -5.00 -5.69
CA ASN A 80 -14.55 -4.33 -6.72
C ASN A 80 -13.12 -4.91 -6.76
N ALA A 81 -12.60 -5.09 -7.97
CA ALA A 81 -11.19 -5.48 -8.18
C ALA A 81 -10.25 -4.27 -8.09
N SER A 82 -8.97 -4.53 -7.83
CA SER A 82 -7.94 -3.49 -7.73
C SER A 82 -7.12 -3.36 -9.01
N SER A 83 -6.84 -2.12 -9.41
CA SER A 83 -5.92 -1.76 -10.48
C SER A 83 -4.76 -0.92 -9.93
N LEU A 84 -3.54 -1.41 -10.09
CA LEU A 84 -2.32 -0.79 -9.58
C LEU A 84 -1.42 -0.36 -10.75
N LYS A 85 -1.37 0.94 -11.05
CA LYS A 85 -0.71 1.51 -12.23
C LYS A 85 0.49 2.42 -11.92
N GLY A 86 0.84 2.58 -10.65
CA GLY A 86 1.91 3.47 -10.20
C GLY A 86 2.60 2.95 -8.94
N PHE A 87 3.45 3.79 -8.37
CA PHE A 87 4.18 3.41 -7.15
C PHE A 87 3.26 3.36 -5.93
N ILE A 88 3.61 2.50 -4.98
CA ILE A 88 3.09 2.47 -3.62
C ILE A 88 4.30 2.69 -2.71
N GLU A 89 4.36 3.83 -2.05
CA GLU A 89 5.46 4.18 -1.15
C GLU A 89 5.02 4.10 0.31
N VAL A 90 5.88 3.60 1.19
CA VAL A 90 5.71 3.78 2.63
C VAL A 90 6.46 5.06 3.04
N ASN A 91 5.75 6.10 3.47
CA ASN A 91 6.38 7.30 4.03
C ASN A 91 6.79 7.06 5.48
N GLY A 92 7.99 7.53 5.86
CA GLY A 92 8.53 7.32 7.21
C GLY A 92 9.17 5.94 7.39
N GLN A 93 8.80 5.25 8.47
CA GLN A 93 9.40 3.97 8.83
C GLN A 93 9.01 2.88 7.83
N LYS A 94 10.01 2.11 7.35
CA LYS A 94 9.79 0.96 6.45
C LYS A 94 8.85 -0.07 7.07
N ALA A 95 7.96 -0.62 6.25
CA ALA A 95 7.03 -1.68 6.63
C ALA A 95 6.92 -2.75 5.51
N ASP A 96 6.36 -3.91 5.85
CA ASP A 96 5.78 -4.80 4.85
C ASP A 96 4.44 -4.22 4.35
N VAL A 97 4.15 -4.37 3.06
CA VAL A 97 2.89 -3.92 2.46
C VAL A 97 2.13 -5.12 1.92
N VAL A 98 0.89 -5.28 2.35
CA VAL A 98 -0.02 -6.31 1.85
C VAL A 98 -1.19 -5.63 1.16
N ILE A 99 -1.46 -6.01 -0.09
CA ILE A 99 -2.69 -5.65 -0.81
C ILE A 99 -3.51 -6.93 -0.97
N ALA A 100 -4.65 -6.98 -0.29
CA ALA A 100 -5.56 -8.12 -0.29
C ALA A 100 -6.88 -7.72 -0.97
N ASN A 101 -7.21 -8.40 -2.07
CA ASN A 101 -8.49 -8.20 -2.76
C ASN A 101 -8.98 -9.51 -3.38
N PRO A 102 -9.97 -10.19 -2.74
CA PRO A 102 -10.53 -11.43 -3.26
C PRO A 102 -11.17 -11.34 -4.65
N ASN A 103 -11.53 -10.14 -5.10
CA ASN A 103 -12.14 -9.92 -6.41
C ASN A 103 -11.11 -9.86 -7.55
N GLY A 104 -9.82 -9.77 -7.21
CA GLY A 104 -8.72 -9.72 -8.18
C GLY A 104 -7.87 -8.45 -8.07
N ILE A 105 -6.64 -8.57 -8.55
CA ILE A 105 -5.63 -7.51 -8.55
C ILE A 105 -4.96 -7.50 -9.91
N THR A 106 -4.94 -6.35 -10.58
CA THR A 106 -4.11 -6.13 -11.77
C THR A 106 -3.01 -5.13 -11.43
N CYS A 107 -1.75 -5.55 -11.56
CA CYS A 107 -0.60 -4.65 -11.53
C CYS A 107 -0.10 -4.43 -12.96
N SER A 108 -0.14 -3.19 -13.45
CA SER A 108 0.43 -2.80 -14.74
C SER A 108 1.18 -1.49 -14.57
N GLY A 109 2.48 -1.60 -14.26
CA GLY A 109 3.36 -0.48 -13.94
C GLY A 109 3.53 -0.22 -12.45
N CYS A 110 3.03 -1.12 -11.58
CA CYS A 110 3.17 -0.93 -10.14
C CYS A 110 4.61 -1.13 -9.66
N SER A 111 4.97 -0.40 -8.60
CA SER A 111 6.26 -0.54 -7.90
C SER A 111 6.08 -0.27 -6.41
N PHE A 112 6.97 -0.81 -5.58
CA PHE A 112 6.94 -0.60 -4.14
C PHE A 112 8.19 0.13 -3.69
N VAL A 113 8.02 1.17 -2.88
CA VAL A 113 9.09 2.06 -2.43
C VAL A 113 9.12 2.11 -0.92
N ASN A 114 10.31 2.13 -0.35
CA ASN A 114 10.55 2.11 1.09
C ASN A 114 9.82 0.94 1.79
N THR A 115 9.72 -0.20 1.10
CA THR A 115 8.98 -1.39 1.55
C THR A 115 9.96 -2.53 1.82
N ASN A 116 9.74 -3.32 2.87
CA ASN A 116 10.55 -4.52 3.15
C ASN A 116 10.12 -5.69 2.25
N LYS A 117 8.83 -6.05 2.32
CA LYS A 117 8.18 -7.03 1.43
C LYS A 117 6.87 -6.47 0.90
N ALA A 118 6.57 -6.76 -0.35
CA ALA A 118 5.27 -6.47 -0.95
C ALA A 118 4.54 -7.79 -1.24
N ILE A 119 3.32 -7.93 -0.73
CA ILE A 119 2.45 -9.09 -0.93
C ILE A 119 1.20 -8.61 -1.66
N LEU A 120 0.91 -9.25 -2.81
CA LEU A 120 -0.35 -9.10 -3.51
C LEU A 120 -1.10 -10.42 -3.41
N THR A 121 -2.33 -10.41 -2.90
CA THR A 121 -3.11 -11.62 -2.69
C THR A 121 -4.59 -11.44 -3.04
N THR A 122 -5.17 -12.47 -3.63
CA THR A 122 -6.64 -12.60 -3.79
C THR A 122 -7.26 -13.42 -2.66
N GLY A 123 -6.48 -13.72 -1.61
CA GLY A 123 -6.98 -14.40 -0.43
C GLY A 123 -7.69 -13.45 0.53
N LYS A 124 -8.68 -13.97 1.23
CA LYS A 124 -9.18 -13.35 2.47
C LYS A 124 -8.06 -13.42 3.51
N VAL A 125 -7.79 -12.33 4.22
CA VAL A 125 -6.79 -12.31 5.29
C VAL A 125 -7.42 -12.85 6.58
N ASN A 126 -6.78 -13.84 7.18
CA ASN A 126 -7.18 -14.35 8.49
C ASN A 126 -6.17 -13.86 9.53
N MET A 127 -6.66 -13.04 10.45
CA MET A 127 -5.89 -12.54 11.57
C MET A 127 -5.85 -13.59 12.68
N THR A 128 -4.73 -13.66 13.40
CA THR A 128 -4.62 -14.40 14.66
C THR A 128 -5.28 -13.63 15.81
N ASP A 129 -5.50 -14.30 16.95
CA ASP A 129 -6.15 -13.69 18.11
C ASP A 129 -5.36 -12.52 18.70
N ASP A 130 -4.03 -12.51 18.55
CA ASP A 130 -3.13 -11.41 18.94
C ASP A 130 -3.05 -10.29 17.89
N GLY A 131 -3.78 -10.41 16.78
CA GLY A 131 -3.88 -9.39 15.73
C GLY A 131 -2.76 -9.42 14.69
N ALA A 132 -1.91 -10.45 14.65
CA ALA A 132 -0.98 -10.66 13.54
C ALA A 132 -1.72 -11.22 12.30
N ILE A 133 -1.07 -11.18 11.14
CA ILE A 133 -1.57 -11.90 9.96
C ILE A 133 -1.19 -13.38 10.12
N GLY A 134 -2.19 -14.25 10.25
CA GLY A 134 -1.97 -15.70 10.40
C GLY A 134 -1.90 -16.44 9.08
N SER A 135 -2.85 -16.18 8.18
CA SER A 135 -2.92 -16.87 6.88
C SER A 135 -3.71 -16.08 5.83
N TYR A 136 -3.59 -16.54 4.57
CA TYR A 136 -4.40 -16.08 3.46
C TYR A 136 -5.22 -17.26 2.92
N THR A 137 -6.55 -17.14 2.94
CA THR A 137 -7.43 -18.16 2.34
C THR A 137 -7.79 -17.74 0.92
N VAL A 138 -7.18 -18.39 -0.07
CA VAL A 138 -7.43 -18.13 -1.49
C VAL A 138 -8.49 -19.10 -2.01
N THR A 139 -9.64 -18.57 -2.39
CA THR A 139 -10.76 -19.34 -2.98
C THR A 139 -11.07 -18.96 -4.43
N GLY A 140 -10.43 -17.91 -4.93
CA GLY A 140 -10.67 -17.38 -6.28
C GLY A 140 -9.96 -16.05 -6.50
N GLY A 141 -10.49 -15.28 -7.47
CA GLY A 141 -9.89 -14.04 -7.95
C GLY A 141 -8.70 -14.28 -8.87
N THR A 142 -8.35 -13.26 -9.67
CA THR A 142 -7.21 -13.31 -10.57
C THR A 142 -6.19 -12.25 -10.19
N LEU A 143 -4.92 -12.66 -10.10
CA LEU A 143 -3.80 -11.75 -9.99
C LEU A 143 -3.13 -11.65 -11.37
N THR A 144 -3.21 -10.47 -11.98
CA THR A 144 -2.68 -10.21 -13.32
C THR A 144 -1.50 -9.25 -13.26
N ILE A 145 -0.39 -9.63 -13.88
CA ILE A 145 0.69 -8.71 -14.22
C ILE A 145 0.46 -8.26 -15.66
N GLY A 146 0.07 -7.00 -15.83
CA GLY A 146 -0.24 -6.39 -17.12
C GLY A 146 1.00 -6.01 -17.92
N GLU A 147 0.78 -5.44 -19.11
CA GLU A 147 1.80 -5.13 -20.11
C GLU A 147 2.96 -4.28 -19.59
N ASN A 148 2.71 -3.35 -18.66
CA ASN A 148 3.75 -2.51 -18.11
C ASN A 148 4.56 -3.24 -17.03
N GLY A 149 4.14 -4.43 -16.59
CA GLY A 149 4.84 -5.27 -15.62
C GLY A 149 4.77 -4.76 -14.19
N MET A 150 5.51 -5.43 -13.30
CA MET A 150 5.74 -5.03 -11.91
C MET A 150 7.22 -4.69 -11.73
N ASN A 151 7.56 -3.65 -10.97
CA ASN A 151 8.94 -3.47 -10.50
C ASN A 151 9.05 -3.94 -9.05
N ALA A 152 9.77 -5.03 -8.85
CA ALA A 152 10.03 -5.63 -7.55
C ALA A 152 11.32 -5.10 -6.89
N ALA A 153 12.05 -4.19 -7.54
CA ALA A 153 13.13 -3.46 -6.87
C ALA A 153 12.51 -2.44 -5.90
N ASN A 154 13.12 -2.30 -4.71
CA ASN A 154 12.69 -1.33 -3.69
C ASN A 154 13.05 0.09 -4.13
N GLY A 155 12.28 0.64 -5.05
CA GLY A 155 12.54 1.93 -5.67
C GLY A 155 11.57 2.27 -6.80
N TYR A 156 11.54 3.54 -7.16
CA TYR A 156 10.74 4.03 -8.27
C TYR A 156 11.11 3.34 -9.58
N ARG A 157 10.12 3.10 -10.44
CA ARG A 157 10.40 2.74 -11.83
C ARG A 157 11.10 3.92 -12.53
N GLY A 158 12.41 3.82 -12.69
CA GLY A 158 13.13 4.64 -13.65
C GLY A 158 12.74 4.19 -15.06
N SER A 159 12.38 5.14 -15.93
CA SER A 159 12.36 4.87 -17.37
C SER A 159 13.78 4.45 -17.76
N ALA A 160 14.02 3.16 -17.95
CA ALA A 160 15.26 2.71 -18.58
C ALA A 160 15.26 3.29 -20.00
N ARG A 161 15.89 4.46 -20.19
CA ARG A 161 16.35 4.85 -21.51
C ARG A 161 17.37 3.79 -21.90
N ARG A 162 16.96 2.85 -22.75
CA ARG A 162 17.93 2.10 -23.56
C ARG A 162 18.75 3.18 -24.27
N ARG A 163 20.01 3.30 -23.90
CA ARG A 163 21.02 3.89 -24.77
C ARG A 163 21.53 2.72 -25.58
N ASP A 164 20.98 2.61 -26.77
CA ASP A 164 21.61 2.06 -27.96
C ASP A 164 22.98 2.69 -28.22
#